data_AF-A0A4R6IBE8-F1
#
_entry.id   AF-A0A4R6IBE8-F1
#
_cell.length_a   1.000
_cell.length_b   1.000
_cell.length_c   1.000
_cell.angle_alpha   90.00
_cell.angle_beta   90.00
_cell.angle_gamma   90.00
#
_symmetry.space_group_name_H-M   'P 1'
#
loop_
_entity.id
_entity.type
_entity.pdbx_description
1 polymer ?
#
loop_
_entity_poly.entity_id
_entity_poly.type
_entity_poly.pdbx_seq_one_letter_code
_entity_poly.pdbx_strand_id
1 'polypeptide(L)'
;MYIKTVVDGLLKERNRNLSWLAKQMNRTFDGLKLSLVKGSIKYTDLQNMANILEVQPKVFFEDNTALYEAKKARNILAEKTGEYSAVKRDLENCAELVTTLKAQIKDKEKIISLLNKS
;
A
#
# COMPACT_ATOMS: atom_id res chain seq x y z
N MET A 1 14.84 3.31 2.70
CA MET A 1 14.53 2.10 3.50
C MET A 1 15.72 1.16 3.42
N TYR A 2 16.47 0.97 4.50
CA TYR A 2 17.54 -0.03 4.55
C TYR A 2 17.02 -1.26 5.29
N ILE A 3 16.54 -2.26 4.55
CA ILE A 3 16.09 -3.55 5.11
C ILE A 3 17.16 -4.12 6.06
N LYS A 4 18.44 -3.90 5.73
CA LYS A 4 19.58 -4.23 6.58
C LYS A 4 19.46 -3.69 8.01
N THR A 5 19.07 -2.43 8.19
CA THR A 5 18.96 -1.79 9.51
C THR A 5 17.83 -2.41 10.33
N VAL A 6 16.69 -2.70 9.69
CA VAL A 6 15.57 -3.39 10.34
C VAL A 6 15.98 -4.78 10.80
N VAL A 7 16.65 -5.54 9.91
CA VAL A 7 17.14 -6.89 10.21
C VAL A 7 18.17 -6.85 11.33
N ASP A 8 19.09 -5.89 11.35
CA ASP A 8 20.07 -5.73 12.43
C ASP A 8 19.39 -5.45 13.78
N GLY A 9 18.35 -4.61 13.79
CA GLY A 9 17.55 -4.33 14.98
C GLY A 9 16.89 -5.58 15.54
N LEU A 10 16.17 -6.33 14.68
CA LEU A 10 15.51 -7.58 15.05
C LEU A 10 16.49 -8.64 15.57
N LEU A 11 17.68 -8.72 14.98
CA LEU A 11 18.72 -9.64 15.43
C LEU A 11 19.26 -9.25 16.80
N LYS A 12 19.49 -7.96 17.04
CA LYS A 12 19.98 -7.44 18.32
C LYS A 12 19.00 -7.70 19.47
N GLU A 13 17.70 -7.47 19.25
CA GLU A 13 16.65 -7.76 20.25
C GLU A 13 16.65 -9.21 20.71
N ARG A 14 17.01 -10.13 19.80
CA ARG A 14 17.02 -11.57 20.06
C ARG A 14 18.41 -12.10 20.45
N ASN A 15 19.39 -11.23 20.66
CA ASN A 15 20.79 -11.58 20.91
C ASN A 15 21.37 -12.52 19.83
N ARG A 16 21.01 -12.29 18.56
CA ARG A 16 21.48 -13.04 17.39
C ARG A 16 22.34 -12.15 16.51
N ASN A 17 23.15 -12.76 15.65
CA ASN A 17 23.99 -12.05 14.69
C ASN A 17 23.62 -12.40 13.24
N LEU A 18 24.11 -11.61 12.29
CA LEU A 18 23.80 -11.80 10.87
C LEU A 18 24.33 -13.14 10.32
N SER A 19 25.45 -13.64 10.86
CA SER A 19 26.00 -14.95 10.49
C SER A 19 25.07 -16.10 10.87
N TRP A 20 24.39 -15.99 12.02
CA TRP A 20 23.36 -16.93 12.43
C TRP A 20 22.19 -16.92 11.45
N LEU A 21 21.71 -15.74 11.05
CA LEU A 21 20.60 -15.62 10.09
C LEU A 21 20.99 -16.20 8.71
N ALA A 22 22.21 -15.90 8.24
CA ALA A 22 22.73 -16.47 7.00
C ALA A 22 22.71 -18.00 7.02
N LYS A 23 23.12 -18.60 8.15
CA LYS A 23 23.07 -20.06 8.34
C LYS A 23 21.63 -20.60 8.28
N GLN A 24 20.67 -19.95 8.94
CA GLN A 24 19.26 -20.38 8.91
C GLN A 24 18.64 -20.25 7.51
N MET A 25 19.05 -19.24 6.74
CA MET A 25 18.56 -19.01 5.38
C MET A 25 19.30 -19.82 4.31
N ASN A 26 20.25 -20.67 4.70
CA ASN A 26 21.13 -21.40 3.79
C ASN A 26 21.85 -20.47 2.79
N ARG A 27 22.38 -19.34 3.29
CA ARG A 27 23.13 -18.34 2.51
C ARG A 27 24.50 -18.07 3.13
N THR A 28 25.42 -17.58 2.31
CA THR A 28 26.69 -17.05 2.81
C THR A 28 26.44 -15.71 3.52
N PHE A 29 27.28 -15.41 4.52
CA PHE A 29 27.22 -14.14 5.25
C PHE A 29 27.30 -12.94 4.30
N ASP A 30 28.29 -12.95 3.40
CA ASP A 30 28.48 -11.86 2.44
C ASP A 30 27.34 -11.77 1.43
N GLY A 31 26.81 -12.91 0.98
CA GLY A 31 25.67 -12.94 0.06
C GLY A 31 24.41 -12.34 0.68
N LEU A 32 24.11 -12.68 1.93
CA LEU A 32 22.98 -12.11 2.66
C LEU A 32 23.19 -10.63 2.99
N LYS A 33 24.39 -10.26 3.47
CA LYS A 33 24.73 -8.86 3.76
C LYS A 33 24.57 -7.99 2.50
N LEU A 34 25.09 -8.46 1.38
CA LEU A 34 25.03 -7.75 0.11
C LEU A 34 23.60 -7.58 -0.39
N SER A 35 22.76 -8.63 -0.32
CA SER A 35 21.37 -8.55 -0.77
C SER A 35 20.52 -7.60 0.09
N LEU A 36 20.78 -7.57 1.40
CA LEU A 36 20.13 -6.65 2.34
C LEU A 36 20.55 -5.19 2.14
N VAL A 37 21.83 -4.95 1.84
CA VAL A 37 22.37 -3.59 1.59
C VAL A 37 21.93 -3.07 0.22
N LYS A 38 21.99 -3.91 -0.81
CA LYS A 38 21.60 -3.53 -2.19
C LYS A 38 20.08 -3.56 -2.42
N GLY A 39 19.30 -4.11 -1.50
CA GLY A 39 17.86 -4.29 -1.67
C GLY A 39 17.48 -5.28 -2.77
N SER A 40 18.38 -6.20 -3.14
CA SER A 40 18.17 -7.22 -4.19
C SER A 40 17.58 -8.53 -3.65
N ILE A 41 17.18 -8.55 -2.37
CA ILE A 41 16.54 -9.70 -1.74
C ILE A 41 15.14 -9.93 -2.31
N LYS A 42 14.81 -11.18 -2.66
CA LYS A 42 13.50 -11.51 -3.24
C LYS A 42 12.42 -11.55 -2.16
N TYR A 43 11.17 -11.35 -2.57
CA TYR A 43 10.03 -11.42 -1.65
C TYR A 43 9.91 -12.78 -0.94
N THR A 44 10.14 -13.89 -1.65
CA THR A 44 10.13 -15.23 -1.06
C THR A 44 11.22 -15.40 0.02
N ASP A 45 12.39 -14.79 -0.18
CA ASP A 45 13.45 -14.77 0.83
C ASP A 45 13.06 -13.92 2.05
N LEU A 46 12.34 -12.81 1.83
CA LEU A 46 11.80 -11.99 2.93
C LEU A 46 10.72 -12.72 3.72
N GLN A 47 9.86 -13.50 3.07
CA GLN A 47 8.88 -14.35 3.77
C GLN A 47 9.59 -15.41 4.62
N ASN A 48 10.60 -16.08 4.07
CA ASN A 48 11.39 -17.06 4.82
C ASN A 48 12.11 -16.40 6.00
N MET A 49 12.71 -15.22 5.78
CA MET A 49 13.36 -14.44 6.84
C MET A 49 12.38 -14.04 7.94
N ALA A 50 11.17 -13.61 7.58
CA ALA A 50 10.11 -13.31 8.54
C ALA A 50 9.75 -14.53 9.40
N ASN A 51 9.66 -15.72 8.79
CA ASN A 51 9.39 -16.96 9.53
C ASN A 51 10.52 -17.30 10.50
N ILE A 52 11.78 -17.24 10.06
CA ILE A 52 12.97 -17.51 10.91
C ILE A 52 13.10 -16.50 12.05
N LEU A 53 12.75 -15.25 11.78
CA LEU A 53 12.76 -14.15 12.75
C LEU A 53 11.44 -14.04 13.51
N GLU A 54 10.47 -14.93 13.29
CA GLU A 54 9.13 -14.94 13.92
C GLU A 54 8.47 -13.54 13.97
N VAL A 55 8.49 -12.84 12.83
CA VAL A 55 7.85 -11.53 12.65
C VAL A 55 6.96 -11.55 11.42
N GLN A 56 5.99 -10.63 11.37
CA GLN A 56 5.20 -10.46 10.16
C GLN A 56 6.05 -9.86 9.04
N PRO A 57 5.95 -10.32 7.78
CA PRO A 57 6.74 -9.79 6.66
C PRO A 57 6.61 -8.27 6.46
N LYS A 58 5.49 -7.68 6.87
CA LYS A 58 5.24 -6.23 6.82
C LYS A 58 6.31 -5.42 7.55
N VAL A 59 6.94 -5.98 8.59
CA VAL A 59 7.97 -5.29 9.41
C VAL A 59 9.17 -4.87 8.55
N PHE A 60 9.48 -5.62 7.50
CA PHE A 60 10.55 -5.25 6.56
C PHE A 60 10.19 -4.07 5.65
N PHE A 61 8.93 -3.63 5.66
CA PHE A 61 8.37 -2.56 4.82
C PHE A 61 7.75 -1.42 5.64
N GLU A 62 7.68 -1.56 6.96
CA GLU A 62 7.13 -0.60 7.93
C GLU A 62 8.10 0.59 8.12
N ASP A 63 8.30 1.34 7.06
CA ASP A 63 8.81 2.72 7.08
C ASP A 63 7.90 3.63 6.24
N ASN A 64 7.04 3.06 5.39
CA ASN A 64 6.18 3.84 4.51
C ASN A 64 4.88 4.31 5.16
N THR A 65 4.38 3.77 6.26
CA THR A 65 3.25 4.42 6.96
C THR A 65 3.72 5.65 7.73
N ALA A 66 4.87 5.59 8.39
CA ALA A 66 5.45 6.75 9.07
C ALA A 66 6.01 7.79 8.08
N LEU A 67 6.65 7.40 6.97
CA LEU A 67 7.05 8.33 5.90
C LEU A 67 5.88 8.81 5.04
N TYR A 68 4.85 8.00 4.78
CA TYR A 68 3.62 8.46 4.11
C TYR A 68 2.86 9.42 5.02
N GLU A 69 2.67 9.11 6.31
CA GLU A 69 2.04 10.01 7.26
C GLU A 69 2.92 11.23 7.59
N ALA A 70 4.25 11.14 7.56
CA ALA A 70 5.15 12.29 7.73
C ALA A 70 5.28 13.14 6.45
N LYS A 71 5.19 12.54 5.27
CA LYS A 71 5.12 13.24 3.97
C LYS A 71 3.74 13.87 3.77
N LYS A 72 2.69 13.20 4.23
CA LYS A 72 1.34 13.74 4.41
C LYS A 72 1.34 14.84 5.46
N ALA A 73 2.02 14.72 6.61
CA ALA A 73 2.12 15.77 7.63
C ALA A 73 2.93 16.99 7.15
N ARG A 74 4.01 16.79 6.38
CA ARG A 74 4.75 17.89 5.73
C ARG A 74 3.97 18.54 4.59
N ASN A 75 3.15 17.79 3.86
CA ASN A 75 2.24 18.34 2.86
C ASN A 75 0.96 18.94 3.47
N ILE A 76 0.52 18.51 4.65
CA ILE A 76 -0.64 19.05 5.39
C ILE A 76 -0.36 20.47 5.91
N LEU A 77 0.90 20.84 6.12
CA LEU A 77 1.26 22.24 6.42
C LEU A 77 1.14 23.17 5.17
N ALA A 78 0.88 22.63 3.98
CA ALA A 78 0.73 23.39 2.74
C ALA A 78 -0.60 23.17 1.99
N GLU A 79 -1.29 22.04 2.17
CA GLU A 79 -2.59 21.80 1.53
C GLU A 79 -3.76 22.08 2.48
N LYS A 80 -4.51 23.14 2.15
CA LYS A 80 -5.83 23.42 2.70
C LYS A 80 -6.71 22.19 2.51
N THR A 81 -7.03 21.51 3.61
CA THR A 81 -8.00 20.41 3.72
C THR A 81 -9.41 20.74 3.20
N GLY A 82 -9.65 21.96 2.71
CA GLY A 82 -10.89 22.38 2.06
C GLY A 82 -10.95 22.14 0.53
N GLU A 83 -9.83 22.05 -0.18
CA GLU A 83 -9.85 22.11 -1.67
C GLU A 83 -10.46 20.86 -2.33
N TYR A 84 -10.28 19.68 -1.74
CA TYR A 84 -10.88 18.44 -2.28
C TYR A 84 -12.30 18.17 -1.80
N SER A 85 -12.79 18.89 -0.79
CA SER A 85 -14.14 18.69 -0.27
C SER A 85 -15.22 19.14 -1.25
N ALA A 86 -14.96 20.23 -1.97
CA ALA A 86 -15.84 20.73 -3.03
C ALA A 86 -15.85 19.76 -4.22
N VAL A 87 -14.67 19.34 -4.70
CA VAL A 87 -14.54 18.39 -5.82
C VAL A 87 -15.21 17.06 -5.52
N LYS A 88 -15.10 16.57 -4.28
CA LYS A 88 -15.77 15.34 -3.84
C LYS A 88 -17.29 15.48 -3.88
N ARG A 89 -17.83 16.61 -3.38
CA ARG A 89 -19.27 16.90 -3.41
C ARG A 89 -19.78 17.05 -4.84
N ASP A 90 -19.02 17.70 -5.71
CA ASP A 90 -19.37 17.85 -7.13
C ASP A 90 -19.39 16.49 -7.85
N LEU A 91 -18.46 15.59 -7.49
CA LEU A 91 -18.43 14.23 -8.02
C LEU A 91 -19.65 13.41 -7.56
N GLU A 92 -20.02 13.51 -6.29
CA GLU A 92 -21.22 12.86 -5.72
C GLU A 92 -22.49 13.36 -6.42
N ASN A 93 -22.62 14.68 -6.61
CA ASN A 93 -23.74 15.28 -7.34
C ASN A 93 -23.78 14.82 -8.80
N CYS A 94 -22.62 14.74 -9.48
CA CYS A 94 -22.54 14.23 -10.85
C CYS A 94 -23.00 12.77 -10.95
N ALA A 95 -22.63 11.93 -9.99
CA ALA A 95 -23.02 10.53 -9.96
C ALA A 95 -24.54 10.36 -9.78
N GLU A 96 -25.15 11.16 -8.91
CA GLU A 96 -26.59 11.19 -8.70
C GLU A 96 -27.35 11.70 -9.93
N LEU A 97 -26.85 12.76 -10.57
CA LEU A 97 -27.40 13.30 -11.80
C LEU A 97 -27.36 12.28 -12.95
N VAL A 98 -26.23 11.59 -13.13
CA VAL A 98 -26.10 10.52 -14.14
C VAL A 98 -27.11 9.41 -13.90
N THR A 99 -27.32 9.03 -12.65
CA THR A 99 -28.27 7.97 -12.28
C THR A 99 -29.70 8.39 -12.60
N THR A 100 -30.05 9.63 -12.27
CA THR A 100 -31.37 10.23 -12.57
C THR A 100 -31.62 10.34 -14.07
N LEU A 101 -30.64 10.82 -14.85
CA LEU A 101 -30.76 10.96 -16.30
C LEU A 101 -30.91 9.60 -16.99
N LYS A 102 -30.17 8.57 -16.55
CA LYS A 102 -30.33 7.20 -17.07
C LYS A 102 -31.72 6.65 -16.80
N ALA A 103 -32.27 6.89 -15.61
CA ALA A 103 -33.64 6.48 -15.28
C ALA A 103 -34.66 7.21 -16.18
N GLN A 104 -34.52 8.53 -16.37
CA GLN A 104 -35.38 9.31 -17.25
C GLN A 104 -35.32 8.86 -18.72
N ILE A 105 -34.14 8.50 -19.23
CA ILE A 105 -34.00 7.95 -20.58
C ILE A 105 -34.80 6.65 -20.70
N LYS A 106 -34.62 5.74 -19.75
CA LYS A 106 -35.34 4.45 -19.73
C LYS A 106 -36.86 4.64 -19.69
N ASP A 107 -37.34 5.59 -18.91
CA ASP A 107 -38.77 5.89 -18.82
C ASP A 107 -39.31 6.48 -20.13
N LYS A 108 -38.55 7.39 -20.77
CA LYS A 108 -38.91 7.95 -22.08
C LYS A 108 -38.91 6.90 -23.18
N GLU A 109 -37.92 6.01 -23.21
CA GLU A 109 -37.89 4.87 -24.15
C GLU A 109 -39.11 3.96 -23.97
N LYS A 110 -39.49 3.69 -22.72
CA LYS A 110 -40.70 2.92 -22.42
C LYS A 110 -41.96 3.62 -22.91
N ILE A 111 -42.11 4.92 -22.68
CA ILE A 111 -43.24 5.71 -23.18
C ILE A 111 -43.30 5.66 -24.71
N ILE A 112 -42.18 5.89 -25.40
CA ILE A 112 -42.11 5.79 -26.87
C ILE A 112 -42.52 4.39 -27.35
N SER A 113 -42.06 3.33 -26.67
CA SER A 113 -42.44 1.96 -27.02
C SER A 113 -43.94 1.68 -26.87
N LEU A 114 -44.61 2.34 -25.91
CA LEU A 114 -46.04 2.22 -25.69
C LEU A 114 -46.83 3.00 -26.75
N LEU A 115 -46.36 4.20 -27.10
CA LEU A 115 -46.96 5.02 -28.15
C LEU A 115 -46.83 4.39 -29.53
N ASN A 116 -45.69 3.75 -29.85
CA ASN A 116 -45.47 3.05 -31.12
C ASN A 116 -46.20 1.70 -31.23
N LYS A 117 -46.79 1.21 -30.14
CA LYS A 117 -47.62 -0.01 -30.12
C LYS A 117 -49.13 0.28 -30.21
N SER A 118 -49.51 1.55 -30.23
CA SER A 118 -50.86 2.02 -30.60
C SER A 118 -50.89 2.35 -32.09
#